data_AF-A0A1S2N997-F1
#
_entry.id   AF-A0A1S2N997-F1
#
_cell.length_a   1.000
_cell.length_b   1.000
_cell.length_c   1.000
_cell.angle_alpha   90.00
_cell.angle_beta   90.00
_cell.angle_gamma   90.00
#
_symmetry.space_group_name_H-M   'P 1'
#
loop_
_entity.id
_entity.type
_entity.pdbx_description
1 polymer ?
#
loop_
_entity_poly.entity_id
_entity_poly.type
_entity_poly.pdbx_seq_one_letter_code
_entity_poly.pdbx_strand_id
1 'polypeptide(L)'
;MTARYQTHPTTRVRGNPAHLPTHLPEQLPGDGRHGRNHQPPAGLLAPDDVRDSADLARLLEQLGCGDDLIVVSNRAPCIHSHTPDGIAAQRPAGGLVTALEAVLAKEGGCWIAHGSGDADRATCDERDHVRKPYLDAPYRLRRLWLDEDEVAGYYDGLSNEGLWPLCHRTDVEPTFRAADWEHYVRVNRRFAEAVVAEAASARPVVLVQDYHLALVPQMVRERLPEAVIVLFWHIPFPAPQRLARLPWREQVMAGLMASTVVGLQTPADLANFQLARAACAQDIGVAHVDAYPISIAWPGRQELPAPGLGDEVRRRFGIAPGVRLLVGVDRMDYTKGIPERLQAFELLLEGRPELLGQVTLLQIGAPGEGADRQDQCPLQSSCRPWRLAAGGAACRQRQCGHRQRLLPRQRRVPGHEPARWDEPGGQGIRGGAQ
;
A
#
# COMPACT_ATOMS: atom_id res chain seq x y z
N MET A 1 -17.13 -35.23 -19.77
CA MET A 1 -16.23 -34.23 -20.37
C MET A 1 -15.38 -33.62 -19.27
N THR A 2 -14.20 -34.19 -19.03
CA THR A 2 -13.23 -33.76 -18.02
C THR A 2 -12.13 -32.96 -18.72
N ALA A 3 -12.13 -31.62 -18.54
CA ALA A 3 -11.04 -30.77 -18.98
C ALA A 3 -9.93 -30.81 -17.91
N ARG A 4 -8.81 -31.44 -18.26
CA ARG A 4 -7.57 -31.42 -17.46
C ARG A 4 -6.91 -30.05 -17.63
N TYR A 5 -6.74 -29.31 -16.54
CA TYR A 5 -5.84 -28.16 -16.49
C TYR A 5 -4.40 -28.67 -16.51
N GLN A 6 -3.67 -28.40 -17.59
CA GLN A 6 -2.22 -28.54 -17.63
C GLN A 6 -1.59 -27.31 -16.96
N THR A 7 -0.84 -27.52 -15.90
CA THR A 7 0.02 -26.51 -15.27
C THR A 7 1.29 -26.36 -16.12
N HIS A 8 1.47 -25.20 -16.75
CA HIS A 8 2.77 -24.82 -17.31
C HIS A 8 3.70 -24.34 -16.20
N PRO A 9 4.89 -24.93 -16.01
CA PRO A 9 5.93 -24.36 -15.16
C PRO A 9 6.69 -23.27 -15.94
N THR A 10 7.11 -22.22 -15.23
CA THR A 10 7.98 -21.11 -15.68
C THR A 10 7.31 -19.93 -16.41
N THR A 11 6.76 -18.99 -15.64
CA THR A 11 6.66 -17.59 -16.08
C THR A 11 7.94 -16.88 -15.64
N ARG A 12 8.96 -16.86 -16.51
CA ARG A 12 10.11 -15.94 -16.34
C ARG A 12 9.63 -14.54 -16.71
N VAL A 13 9.56 -13.63 -15.75
CA VAL A 13 9.49 -12.19 -16.05
C VAL A 13 10.86 -11.81 -16.60
N ARG A 14 10.96 -11.58 -17.92
CA ARG A 14 12.17 -11.00 -18.53
C ARG A 14 12.10 -9.49 -18.29
N GLY A 15 12.97 -8.97 -17.43
CA GLY A 15 13.36 -7.56 -17.49
C GLY A 15 13.98 -7.28 -18.85
N ASN A 16 13.68 -6.12 -19.42
CA ASN A 16 14.23 -5.69 -20.71
C ASN A 16 15.63 -5.08 -20.47
N PRO A 17 16.72 -5.69 -20.97
CA PRO A 17 18.10 -5.32 -20.59
C PRO A 17 18.65 -4.07 -21.32
N ALA A 18 17.80 -3.22 -21.89
CA ALA A 18 18.26 -2.18 -22.82
C ALA A 18 18.65 -0.83 -22.18
N HIS A 19 18.42 -0.57 -20.89
CA HIS A 19 18.56 0.79 -20.34
C HIS A 19 19.10 0.88 -18.90
N LEU A 20 20.18 0.17 -18.58
CA LEU A 20 21.05 0.54 -17.45
C LEU A 20 22.04 1.63 -17.92
N PRO A 21 22.38 2.63 -17.10
CA PRO A 21 23.39 3.61 -17.45
C PRO A 21 24.75 2.94 -17.61
N THR A 22 25.22 2.82 -18.86
CA THR A 22 26.61 2.48 -19.19
C THR A 22 27.50 3.69 -18.96
N HIS A 23 27.75 4.03 -17.70
CA HIS A 23 28.89 4.87 -17.33
C HIS A 23 29.56 4.25 -16.10
N LEU A 24 30.25 3.12 -16.35
CA LEU A 24 31.43 2.75 -15.56
C LEU A 24 32.52 3.79 -15.85
N PRO A 25 33.37 4.14 -14.88
CA PRO A 25 34.44 5.11 -15.09
C PRO A 25 35.34 4.68 -16.27
N GLU A 26 35.48 5.56 -17.27
CA GLU A 26 36.45 5.39 -18.34
C GLU A 26 37.86 5.43 -17.76
N GLN A 27 38.59 4.31 -17.83
CA GLN A 27 39.90 4.20 -18.48
C GLN A 27 40.59 2.90 -18.04
N LEU A 28 40.57 1.89 -18.90
CA LEU A 28 41.68 0.94 -19.04
C LEU A 28 42.10 0.95 -20.53
N PRO A 29 43.41 0.89 -20.83
CA PRO A 29 43.91 1.11 -22.18
C PRO A 29 43.51 -0.04 -23.11
N GLY A 30 43.30 0.31 -24.38
CA GLY A 30 42.53 -0.48 -25.32
C GLY A 30 43.19 -1.75 -25.85
N ASP A 31 42.38 -2.57 -26.51
CA ASP A 31 42.60 -2.85 -27.94
C ASP A 31 41.28 -3.29 -28.59
N GLY A 32 41.09 -2.90 -29.86
CA GLY A 32 39.84 -3.10 -30.58
C GLY A 32 39.62 -4.54 -31.05
N ARG A 33 38.36 -4.98 -31.08
CA ARG A 33 37.69 -5.70 -32.19
C ARG A 33 36.37 -6.34 -31.72
N HIS A 34 35.38 -6.18 -32.59
CA HIS A 34 34.03 -6.74 -32.67
C HIS A 34 33.57 -7.86 -31.72
N GLY A 35 32.40 -7.59 -31.12
CA GLY A 35 31.27 -8.52 -30.96
C GLY A 35 31.50 -9.76 -30.10
N ARG A 36 31.07 -9.71 -28.83
CA ARG A 36 30.79 -10.88 -27.99
C ARG A 36 29.89 -10.48 -26.81
N ASN A 37 28.98 -11.39 -26.44
CA ASN A 37 28.26 -11.40 -25.17
C ASN A 37 29.16 -10.88 -24.04
N HIS A 38 28.80 -9.76 -23.42
CA HIS A 38 29.37 -9.38 -22.14
C HIS A 38 28.79 -10.28 -21.05
N GLN A 39 29.37 -11.47 -20.92
CA GLN A 39 29.38 -12.15 -19.63
C GLN A 39 30.24 -11.28 -18.71
N PRO A 40 29.71 -10.83 -17.54
CA PRO A 40 30.52 -10.07 -16.60
C PRO A 40 31.75 -10.91 -16.18
N PRO A 41 32.88 -10.27 -15.80
CA PRO A 41 34.06 -10.97 -15.32
C PRO A 41 33.69 -11.98 -14.23
N ALA A 42 34.29 -13.17 -14.26
CA ALA A 42 33.96 -14.26 -13.35
C ALA A 42 34.02 -13.79 -11.88
N GLY A 43 32.86 -13.70 -11.23
CA GLY A 43 32.72 -13.30 -9.82
C GLY A 43 31.77 -12.12 -9.56
N LEU A 44 31.42 -11.33 -10.58
CA LEU A 44 30.44 -10.23 -10.47
C LEU A 44 29.02 -10.75 -10.70
N LEU A 45 28.08 -10.34 -9.85
CA LEU A 45 26.67 -10.72 -9.95
C LEU A 45 25.95 -9.68 -10.81
N ALA A 46 25.24 -10.10 -11.86
CA ALA A 46 24.39 -9.17 -12.59
C ALA A 46 23.09 -8.91 -11.81
N PRO A 47 22.46 -7.72 -11.93
CA PRO A 47 21.16 -7.45 -11.31
C PRO A 47 20.09 -8.49 -11.66
N ASP A 48 20.10 -8.94 -12.92
CA ASP A 48 19.19 -9.97 -13.42
C ASP A 48 19.43 -11.36 -12.81
N ASP A 49 20.57 -11.56 -12.14
CA ASP A 49 20.96 -12.80 -11.49
C ASP A 49 20.64 -12.82 -10.00
N VAL A 50 20.13 -11.73 -9.42
CA VAL A 50 19.69 -11.70 -8.01
C VAL A 50 18.50 -12.64 -7.81
N ARG A 51 18.61 -13.60 -6.89
CA ARG A 51 17.54 -14.56 -6.56
C ARG A 51 17.08 -14.47 -5.11
N ASP A 52 17.93 -14.00 -4.22
CA ASP A 52 17.64 -13.90 -2.80
C ASP A 52 18.35 -12.70 -2.15
N SER A 53 18.16 -12.54 -0.84
CA SER A 53 18.78 -11.45 -0.08
C SER A 53 20.31 -11.59 0.01
N ALA A 54 20.91 -12.76 -0.25
CA ALA A 54 22.37 -12.94 -0.25
C ALA A 54 22.98 -12.45 -1.55
N ASP A 55 22.33 -12.77 -2.66
CA ASP A 55 22.66 -12.21 -3.96
C ASP A 55 22.55 -10.67 -3.97
N LEU A 56 21.48 -10.12 -3.40
CA LEU A 56 21.29 -8.69 -3.31
C LEU A 56 22.39 -8.00 -2.48
N ALA A 57 22.75 -8.58 -1.32
CA ALA A 57 23.85 -8.09 -0.50
C ALA A 57 25.18 -8.07 -1.28
N ARG A 58 25.52 -9.18 -1.95
CA ARG A 58 26.73 -9.24 -2.78
C ARG A 58 26.71 -8.22 -3.92
N LEU A 59 25.55 -7.94 -4.51
CA LEU A 59 25.42 -6.89 -5.51
C LEU A 59 25.66 -5.49 -4.91
N LEU A 60 25.11 -5.22 -3.74
CA LEU A 60 25.29 -3.94 -3.04
C LEU A 60 26.74 -3.72 -2.59
N GLU A 61 27.39 -4.78 -2.10
CA GLU A 61 28.82 -4.79 -1.79
C GLU A 61 29.65 -4.51 -3.06
N GLN A 62 29.31 -5.15 -4.19
CA GLN A 62 29.94 -4.90 -5.50
C GLN A 62 29.75 -3.46 -5.99
N LEU A 63 28.64 -2.83 -5.61
CA LEU A 63 28.35 -1.43 -5.92
C LEU A 63 28.96 -0.45 -4.90
N GLY A 64 29.62 -0.94 -3.85
CA GLY A 64 30.27 -0.14 -2.81
C GLY A 64 29.28 0.55 -1.86
N CYS A 65 28.09 -0.02 -1.65
CA CYS A 65 26.99 0.61 -0.94
C CYS A 65 26.91 0.30 0.56
N GLY A 66 27.79 -0.57 1.09
CA GLY A 66 27.65 -1.23 2.39
C GLY A 66 27.32 -0.29 3.57
N ASP A 67 28.23 0.61 3.92
CA ASP A 67 28.09 1.46 5.12
C ASP A 67 27.24 2.73 4.92
N ASP A 68 26.90 3.07 3.66
CA ASP A 68 26.21 4.31 3.29
C ASP A 68 24.83 4.04 2.67
N LEU A 69 24.22 2.93 3.08
CA LEU A 69 22.83 2.58 2.79
C LEU A 69 21.90 3.17 3.86
N ILE A 70 20.96 4.01 3.42
CA ILE A 70 19.99 4.69 4.28
C ILE A 70 18.57 4.35 3.83
N VAL A 71 17.81 3.67 4.68
CA VAL A 71 16.37 3.45 4.47
C VAL A 71 15.59 4.55 5.17
N VAL A 72 14.60 5.13 4.47
CA VAL A 72 13.76 6.19 5.02
C VAL A 72 12.31 5.80 4.84
N SER A 73 11.58 5.65 5.95
CA SER A 73 10.15 5.31 5.91
C SER A 73 9.40 6.02 7.02
N ASN A 74 8.11 6.28 6.81
CA ASN A 74 7.30 6.87 7.88
C ASN A 74 7.25 5.94 9.10
N ARG A 75 6.94 4.66 8.88
CA ARG A 75 6.88 3.66 9.95
C ARG A 75 8.23 2.99 10.16
N ALA A 76 8.57 2.75 11.42
CA ALA A 76 9.77 2.04 11.81
C ALA A 76 9.59 0.50 11.76
N PRO A 77 10.69 -0.27 11.66
CA PRO A 77 10.65 -1.73 11.64
C PRO A 77 10.19 -2.34 12.98
N CYS A 78 10.35 -1.60 14.07
CA CYS A 78 9.82 -1.93 15.38
C CYS A 78 9.34 -0.67 16.10
N ILE A 79 8.52 -0.84 17.13
CA ILE A 79 8.16 0.18 18.13
C ILE A 79 8.45 -0.37 19.52
N HIS A 80 8.88 0.46 20.45
CA HIS A 80 9.09 0.04 21.84
C HIS A 80 7.92 0.46 22.69
N SER A 81 7.41 -0.47 23.48
CA SER A 81 6.33 -0.18 24.42
C SER A 81 6.65 -0.62 25.84
N HIS A 82 6.12 0.12 26.81
CA HIS A 82 6.11 -0.31 28.20
C HIS A 82 5.21 -1.54 28.38
N THR A 83 5.75 -2.57 29.03
CA THR A 83 5.04 -3.79 29.43
C THR A 83 5.25 -4.04 30.93
N PRO A 84 4.47 -4.94 31.56
CA PRO A 84 4.68 -5.31 32.96
C PRO A 84 6.08 -5.85 33.26
N ASP A 85 6.75 -6.45 32.26
CA ASP A 85 8.06 -7.08 32.38
C ASP A 85 9.22 -6.18 31.92
N GLY A 86 8.95 -4.92 31.54
CA GLY A 86 9.95 -3.95 31.10
C GLY A 86 9.59 -3.29 29.77
N ILE A 87 10.59 -2.94 28.96
CA ILE A 87 10.36 -2.39 27.62
C ILE A 87 10.46 -3.53 26.61
N ALA A 88 9.45 -3.71 25.78
CA ALA A 88 9.42 -4.73 24.73
C ALA A 88 9.34 -4.09 23.34
N ALA A 89 10.12 -4.63 22.40
CA ALA A 89 10.02 -4.29 20.99
C ALA A 89 8.85 -5.05 20.34
N GLN A 90 7.91 -4.32 19.75
CA GLN A 90 6.83 -4.87 18.93
C GLN A 90 7.17 -4.64 17.46
N ARG A 91 7.14 -5.71 16.67
CA ARG A 91 7.39 -5.66 15.23
C ARG A 91 6.04 -5.68 14.49
N PRO A 92 5.68 -4.60 13.78
CA PRO A 92 4.48 -4.60 12.96
C PRO A 92 4.56 -5.68 11.87
N ALA A 93 3.46 -6.40 11.64
CA ALA A 93 3.39 -7.30 10.49
C ALA A 93 3.38 -6.48 9.19
N GLY A 94 4.46 -6.53 8.41
CA GLY A 94 4.57 -5.81 7.15
C GLY A 94 5.66 -6.35 6.24
N GLY A 95 5.30 -6.75 5.02
CA GLY A 95 6.23 -7.33 4.04
C GLY A 95 7.36 -6.38 3.62
N LEU A 96 7.12 -5.06 3.68
CA LEU A 96 8.14 -4.03 3.43
C LEU A 96 9.29 -4.10 4.45
N VAL A 97 8.95 -4.21 5.73
CA VAL A 97 9.93 -4.26 6.82
C VAL A 97 10.82 -5.48 6.65
N THR A 98 10.22 -6.65 6.41
CA THR A 98 10.95 -7.91 6.21
C THR A 98 11.92 -7.84 5.02
N ALA A 99 11.49 -7.26 3.89
CA ALA A 99 12.32 -7.17 2.70
C ALA A 99 13.51 -6.20 2.90
N LEU A 100 13.27 -5.02 3.46
CA LEU A 100 14.31 -3.99 3.66
C LEU A 100 15.26 -4.32 4.82
N GLU A 101 14.75 -4.93 5.90
CA GLU A 101 15.60 -5.43 6.99
C GLU A 101 16.57 -6.50 6.49
N ALA A 102 16.16 -7.37 5.57
CA ALA A 102 17.04 -8.40 5.01
C ALA A 102 18.24 -7.80 4.24
N VAL A 103 18.07 -6.60 3.68
CA VAL A 103 19.14 -5.85 3.00
C VAL A 103 20.05 -5.18 4.02
N LEU A 104 19.48 -4.39 4.94
CA LEU A 104 20.23 -3.68 5.98
C LEU A 104 20.95 -4.63 6.95
N ALA A 105 20.41 -5.82 7.20
CA ALA A 105 21.03 -6.80 8.08
C ALA A 105 22.34 -7.39 7.52
N LYS A 106 22.59 -7.25 6.21
CA LYS A 106 23.82 -7.77 5.60
C LYS A 106 24.85 -6.69 5.36
N GLU A 107 24.39 -5.53 4.91
CA GLU A 107 25.26 -4.41 4.55
C GLU A 107 25.60 -3.52 5.75
N GLY A 108 24.77 -3.51 6.79
CA GLY A 108 24.79 -2.45 7.79
C GLY A 108 23.98 -1.25 7.30
N GLY A 109 24.35 -0.04 7.73
CA GLY A 109 23.66 1.20 7.37
C GLY A 109 22.67 1.73 8.42
N CYS A 110 21.77 2.60 8.00
CA CYS A 110 20.84 3.30 8.87
C CYS A 110 19.39 3.26 8.37
N TRP A 111 18.45 2.99 9.26
CA TRP A 111 17.03 3.16 9.06
C TRP A 111 16.56 4.42 9.78
N ILE A 112 15.94 5.36 9.06
CA ILE A 112 15.35 6.58 9.61
C ILE A 112 13.82 6.46 9.56
N ALA A 113 13.16 6.59 10.71
CA ALA A 113 11.71 6.49 10.81
C ALA A 113 11.12 7.28 11.99
N HIS A 114 9.82 7.55 11.96
CA HIS A 114 9.11 8.15 13.10
C HIS A 114 9.15 7.21 14.34
N GLY A 115 9.34 7.77 15.54
CA GLY A 115 9.18 7.07 16.82
C GLY A 115 7.79 7.24 17.42
N SER A 116 6.96 6.19 17.37
CA SER A 116 5.55 6.22 17.79
C SER A 116 5.24 5.37 19.02
N GLY A 117 6.21 4.61 19.53
CA GLY A 117 6.06 3.84 20.76
C GLY A 117 6.21 4.70 22.00
N ASP A 118 5.44 4.40 23.05
CA ASP A 118 5.48 5.14 24.32
C ASP A 118 6.84 5.03 25.04
N ALA A 119 7.63 3.99 24.74
CA ALA A 119 8.97 3.78 25.28
C ALA A 119 10.09 4.13 24.28
N ASP A 120 9.78 4.54 23.04
CA ASP A 120 10.80 4.75 22.00
C ASP A 120 11.84 5.80 22.42
N ARG A 121 11.42 6.89 23.08
CA ARG A 121 12.37 7.92 23.57
C ARG A 121 13.34 7.36 24.61
N ALA A 122 12.86 6.49 25.50
CA ALA A 122 13.68 5.90 26.54
C ALA A 122 14.68 4.87 26.01
N THR A 123 14.46 4.31 24.81
CA THR A 123 15.37 3.34 24.20
C THR A 123 16.44 3.97 23.31
N CYS A 124 16.31 5.25 22.98
CA CYS A 124 17.25 5.98 22.13
C CYS A 124 18.44 6.58 22.90
N ASP A 125 19.52 6.89 22.18
CA ASP A 125 20.65 7.69 22.66
C ASP A 125 20.47 9.20 22.36
N GLU A 126 21.48 10.01 22.65
CA GLU A 126 21.46 11.47 22.44
C GLU A 126 21.40 11.90 20.97
N ARG A 127 21.63 10.97 20.03
CA ARG A 127 21.55 11.18 18.58
C ARG A 127 20.28 10.57 18.00
N ASP A 128 19.30 10.26 18.85
CA ASP A 128 18.03 9.62 18.51
C ASP A 128 18.17 8.21 17.91
N HIS A 129 19.29 7.51 18.16
CA HIS A 129 19.49 6.13 17.73
C HIS A 129 19.03 5.14 18.79
N VAL A 130 18.27 4.12 18.38
CA VAL A 130 17.89 3.03 19.28
C VAL A 130 19.15 2.27 19.73
N ARG A 131 19.32 2.15 21.05
CA ARG A 131 20.50 1.53 21.66
C ARG A 131 20.47 0.01 21.50
N LYS A 132 21.64 -0.61 21.42
CA LYS A 132 21.83 -2.07 21.21
C LYS A 132 20.96 -2.99 22.08
N PRO A 133 20.71 -2.73 23.39
CA PRO A 133 19.83 -3.60 24.18
C PRO A 133 18.37 -3.67 23.67
N TYR A 134 17.95 -2.68 22.88
CA TYR A 134 16.60 -2.55 22.35
C TYR A 134 16.52 -2.79 20.84
N LEU A 135 17.66 -2.89 20.15
CA LEU A 135 17.74 -3.19 18.73
C LEU A 135 18.70 -4.36 18.49
N ASP A 136 18.13 -5.56 18.36
CA ASP A 136 18.85 -6.75 17.90
C ASP A 136 18.88 -6.77 16.37
N ALA A 137 19.70 -5.87 15.80
CA ALA A 137 19.90 -5.78 14.36
C ALA A 137 21.31 -5.29 13.99
N PRO A 138 21.83 -5.64 12.79
CA PRO A 138 23.15 -5.22 12.32
C PRO A 138 23.22 -3.75 11.86
N TYR A 139 22.07 -3.08 11.76
CA TYR A 139 21.92 -1.71 11.28
C TYR A 139 21.56 -0.74 12.42
N ARG A 140 21.71 0.56 12.19
CA ARG A 140 21.28 1.62 13.12
C ARG A 140 19.83 2.02 12.85
N LEU A 141 19.02 2.21 13.89
CA LEU A 141 17.67 2.78 13.75
C LEU A 141 17.64 4.17 14.38
N ARG A 142 17.50 5.22 13.57
CA ARG A 142 17.32 6.61 14.00
C ARG A 142 15.84 6.97 14.02
N ARG A 143 15.38 7.52 15.15
CA ARG A 143 14.01 7.99 15.34
C ARG A 143 13.87 9.47 14.99
N LEU A 144 12.73 9.81 14.41
CA LEU A 144 12.25 11.19 14.31
C LEU A 144 11.05 11.37 15.23
N TRP A 145 11.08 12.49 15.95
CA TRP A 145 10.09 12.83 16.95
C TRP A 145 9.10 13.85 16.40
N LEU A 146 7.92 13.40 16.00
CA LEU A 146 6.87 14.33 15.59
C LEU A 146 6.03 14.75 16.79
N ASP A 147 5.64 16.02 16.83
CA ASP A 147 4.64 16.50 17.79
C ASP A 147 3.21 16.17 17.33
N GLU A 148 2.23 16.42 18.19
CA GLU A 148 0.82 16.09 17.91
C GLU A 148 0.27 16.84 16.69
N ASP A 149 0.67 18.11 16.49
CA ASP A 149 0.24 18.91 15.34
C ASP A 149 0.87 18.41 14.04
N GLU A 150 2.13 17.98 14.08
CA GLU A 150 2.80 17.32 12.96
C GLU A 150 2.15 15.98 12.62
N VAL A 151 1.81 15.15 13.61
CA VAL A 151 1.07 13.91 13.35
C VAL A 151 -0.28 14.23 12.74
N ALA A 152 -1.04 15.15 13.31
CA ALA A 152 -2.36 15.52 12.82
C ALA A 152 -2.31 16.10 11.39
N GLY A 153 -1.37 17.01 11.10
CA GLY A 153 -1.29 17.68 9.80
C GLY A 153 -0.61 16.85 8.70
N TYR A 154 0.55 16.24 9.00
CA TYR A 154 1.30 15.47 8.00
C TYR A 154 0.74 14.05 7.83
N TYR A 155 0.46 13.36 8.93
CA TYR A 155 0.09 11.94 8.89
C TYR A 155 -1.39 11.76 8.67
N ASP A 156 -2.21 12.25 9.59
CA ASP A 156 -3.67 12.09 9.50
C ASP A 156 -4.23 12.96 8.37
N GLY A 157 -3.81 14.22 8.30
CA GLY A 157 -4.22 15.19 7.30
C GLY A 157 -3.74 14.85 5.89
N LEU A 158 -2.61 15.41 5.45
CA LEU A 158 -2.24 15.33 4.04
C LEU A 158 -2.03 13.88 3.57
N SER A 159 -1.36 13.04 4.36
CA SER A 159 -1.07 11.67 3.94
C SER A 159 -2.35 10.82 3.88
N ASN A 160 -3.09 10.69 5.00
CA ASN A 160 -4.20 9.74 5.09
C ASN A 160 -5.58 10.32 4.69
N GLU A 161 -5.89 11.59 4.94
CA GLU A 161 -7.12 12.22 4.46
C GLU A 161 -6.98 12.81 3.04
N GLY A 162 -5.76 13.10 2.58
CA GLY A 162 -5.46 13.68 1.26
C GLY A 162 -4.97 12.67 0.22
N LEU A 163 -3.73 12.23 0.34
CA LEU A 163 -3.04 11.40 -0.66
C LEU A 163 -3.60 9.98 -0.73
N TRP A 164 -3.92 9.35 0.41
CA TRP A 164 -4.47 8.01 0.44
C TRP A 164 -5.77 7.86 -0.38
N PRO A 165 -6.86 8.63 -0.15
CA PRO A 165 -8.05 8.62 -1.00
C PRO A 165 -7.81 9.14 -2.42
N LEU A 166 -6.85 10.05 -2.62
CA LEU A 166 -6.49 10.51 -3.96
C LEU A 166 -5.95 9.34 -4.81
N CYS A 167 -5.11 8.50 -4.22
CA CYS A 167 -4.45 7.38 -4.89
C CYS A 167 -5.34 6.14 -5.01
N HIS A 168 -6.17 5.87 -4.00
CA HIS A 168 -7.07 4.73 -4.02
C HIS A 168 -8.37 5.07 -4.76
N ARG A 169 -8.76 4.21 -5.70
CA ARG A 169 -9.99 4.34 -6.53
C ARG A 169 -11.25 4.07 -5.71
N THR A 170 -11.47 4.90 -4.70
CA THR A 170 -12.57 4.81 -3.74
C THR A 170 -13.46 6.04 -3.86
N ASP A 171 -14.68 5.93 -3.34
CA ASP A 171 -15.67 7.01 -3.28
C ASP A 171 -15.41 7.99 -2.13
N VAL A 172 -14.35 7.76 -1.34
CA VAL A 172 -13.91 8.71 -0.31
C VAL A 172 -13.20 9.88 -0.99
N GLU A 173 -13.72 11.08 -0.75
CA GLU A 173 -13.17 12.30 -1.32
C GLU A 173 -11.91 12.74 -0.56
N PRO A 174 -10.79 13.03 -1.26
CA PRO A 174 -9.60 13.55 -0.62
C PRO A 174 -9.83 14.96 -0.08
N THR A 175 -9.31 15.20 1.14
CA THR A 175 -9.34 16.51 1.81
C THR A 175 -7.97 17.16 1.74
N PHE A 176 -7.93 18.42 1.32
CA PHE A 176 -6.70 19.21 1.22
C PHE A 176 -6.81 20.49 2.03
N ARG A 177 -5.93 20.65 3.02
CA ARG A 177 -5.83 21.86 3.83
C ARG A 177 -4.42 22.43 3.70
N ALA A 178 -4.30 23.75 3.57
CA ALA A 178 -2.99 24.39 3.44
C ALA A 178 -2.09 24.15 4.67
N ALA A 179 -2.67 24.15 5.87
CA ALA A 179 -1.95 23.83 7.10
C ALA A 179 -1.37 22.40 7.07
N ASP A 180 -2.16 21.40 6.67
CA ASP A 180 -1.72 20.01 6.53
C ASP A 180 -0.53 19.90 5.55
N TRP A 181 -0.55 20.66 4.45
CA TRP A 181 0.58 20.74 3.52
C TRP A 181 1.83 21.35 4.14
N GLU A 182 1.71 22.42 4.93
CA GLU A 182 2.85 23.03 5.62
C GLU A 182 3.50 22.04 6.60
N HIS A 183 2.70 21.29 7.35
CA HIS A 183 3.19 20.19 8.18
C HIS A 183 3.86 19.10 7.34
N TYR A 184 3.27 18.74 6.19
CA TYR A 184 3.84 17.73 5.31
C TYR A 184 5.23 18.10 4.76
N VAL A 185 5.38 19.35 4.32
CA VAL A 185 6.67 19.90 3.89
C VAL A 185 7.66 19.93 5.05
N ARG A 186 7.23 20.39 6.24
CA ARG A 186 8.08 20.46 7.44
C ARG A 186 8.62 19.10 7.83
N VAL A 187 7.75 18.08 7.90
CA VAL A 187 8.13 16.72 8.26
C VAL A 187 9.04 16.09 7.21
N ASN A 188 8.72 16.23 5.91
CA ASN A 188 9.60 15.75 4.83
C ASN A 188 11.00 16.39 4.91
N ARG A 189 11.10 17.67 5.27
CA ARG A 189 12.39 18.35 5.46
C ARG A 189 13.18 17.74 6.61
N ARG A 190 12.54 17.41 7.73
CA ARG A 190 13.20 16.75 8.87
C ARG A 190 13.73 15.37 8.51
N PHE A 191 12.97 14.61 7.71
CA PHE A 191 13.46 13.34 7.15
C PHE A 191 14.69 13.54 6.27
N ALA A 192 14.65 14.52 5.35
CA ALA A 192 15.79 14.82 4.49
C ALA A 192 17.03 15.30 5.28
N GLU A 193 16.85 16.14 6.31
CA GLU A 193 17.93 16.57 7.20
C GLU A 193 18.56 15.41 7.97
N ALA A 194 17.75 14.45 8.41
CA ALA A 194 18.24 13.24 9.05
C ALA A 194 19.05 12.37 8.08
N VAL A 195 18.61 12.22 6.83
CA VAL A 195 19.38 11.52 5.78
C VAL A 195 20.74 12.17 5.59
N VAL A 196 20.77 13.51 5.46
CA VAL A 196 22.03 14.25 5.27
C VAL A 196 22.96 14.11 6.47
N ALA A 197 22.42 14.04 7.68
CA ALA A 197 23.20 13.86 8.90
C ALA A 197 23.75 12.43 9.07
N GLU A 198 23.06 11.41 8.52
CA GLU A 198 23.52 10.01 8.56
C GLU A 198 24.44 9.62 7.41
N ALA A 199 24.45 10.39 6.32
CA ALA A 199 25.29 10.11 5.16
C ALA A 199 26.78 10.12 5.53
N ALA A 200 27.46 9.01 5.27
CA ALA A 200 28.88 8.84 5.52
C ALA A 200 29.75 9.27 4.33
N SER A 201 29.18 9.34 3.13
CA SER A 201 29.85 9.79 1.91
C SER A 201 29.06 10.85 1.15
N ALA A 202 29.65 11.37 0.07
CA ALA A 202 28.97 12.28 -0.85
C ALA A 202 27.89 11.57 -1.70
N ARG A 203 27.92 10.23 -1.78
CA ARG A 203 27.10 9.41 -2.67
C ARG A 203 26.41 8.26 -1.91
N PRO A 204 25.59 8.55 -0.88
CA PRO A 204 24.83 7.51 -0.18
C PRO A 204 23.79 6.87 -1.09
N VAL A 205 23.41 5.63 -0.77
CA VAL A 205 22.22 4.99 -1.35
C VAL A 205 21.04 5.23 -0.41
N VAL A 206 20.05 5.99 -0.86
CA VAL A 206 18.89 6.37 -0.06
C VAL A 206 17.64 5.70 -0.60
N LEU A 207 17.06 4.78 0.19
CA LEU A 207 15.84 4.06 -0.14
C LEU A 207 14.63 4.72 0.53
N VAL A 208 13.95 5.62 -0.20
CA VAL A 208 12.78 6.36 0.28
C VAL A 208 11.51 5.54 0.08
N GLN A 209 10.74 5.35 1.15
CA GLN A 209 9.55 4.50 1.15
C GLN A 209 8.26 5.31 1.26
N ASP A 210 7.45 5.17 0.22
CA ASP A 210 6.03 5.46 0.17
C ASP A 210 5.60 6.94 0.15
N TYR A 211 4.29 7.13 -0.05
CA TYR A 211 3.64 8.43 -0.33
C TYR A 211 3.77 9.48 0.77
N HIS A 212 4.12 9.10 2.00
CA HIS A 212 4.35 10.06 3.08
C HIS A 212 5.59 10.94 2.81
N LEU A 213 6.57 10.40 2.07
CA LEU A 213 7.90 10.99 1.92
C LEU A 213 8.18 11.48 0.50
N ALA A 214 7.14 11.94 -0.20
CA ALA A 214 7.23 12.27 -1.62
C ALA A 214 8.20 13.43 -1.92
N LEU A 215 8.48 14.31 -0.95
CA LEU A 215 9.36 15.47 -1.13
C LEU A 215 10.80 15.22 -0.67
N VAL A 216 11.03 14.14 0.09
CA VAL A 216 12.37 13.78 0.59
C VAL A 216 13.41 13.69 -0.53
N PRO A 217 13.16 13.06 -1.70
CA PRO A 217 14.21 12.93 -2.71
C PRO A 217 14.76 14.27 -3.20
N GLN A 218 13.88 15.25 -3.43
CA GLN A 218 14.30 16.59 -3.85
C GLN A 218 15.11 17.29 -2.76
N MET A 219 14.61 17.28 -1.52
CA MET A 219 15.28 17.94 -0.40
C MET A 219 16.65 17.31 -0.08
N VAL A 220 16.80 15.99 -0.25
CA VAL A 220 18.09 15.30 -0.12
C VAL A 220 19.01 15.70 -1.27
N ARG A 221 18.52 15.69 -2.52
CA ARG A 221 19.31 16.04 -3.72
C ARG A 221 19.90 17.44 -3.66
N GLU A 222 19.18 18.40 -3.07
CA GLU A 222 19.65 19.79 -2.86
C GLU A 222 20.92 19.87 -1.99
N ARG A 223 21.13 18.89 -1.10
CA ARG A 223 22.26 18.84 -0.16
C ARG A 223 23.31 17.79 -0.54
N LEU A 224 22.87 16.70 -1.14
CA LEU A 224 23.66 15.55 -1.57
C LEU A 224 23.36 15.26 -3.06
N PRO A 225 23.91 16.06 -3.98
CA PRO A 225 23.58 15.97 -5.40
C PRO A 225 23.94 14.61 -6.01
N GLU A 226 24.99 13.96 -5.51
CA GLU A 226 25.48 12.67 -6.00
C GLU A 226 24.74 11.45 -5.42
N ALA A 227 23.87 11.64 -4.42
CA ALA A 227 23.16 10.55 -3.76
C ALA A 227 22.41 9.64 -4.76
N VAL A 228 22.46 8.33 -4.57
CA VAL A 228 21.62 7.41 -5.35
C VAL A 228 20.29 7.28 -4.61
N ILE A 229 19.25 7.94 -5.11
CA ILE A 229 17.94 7.96 -4.44
C ILE A 229 16.97 7.04 -5.15
N VAL A 230 16.51 6.00 -4.46
CA VAL A 230 15.50 5.07 -4.94
C VAL A 230 14.23 5.30 -4.14
N LEU A 231 13.20 5.82 -4.79
CA LEU A 231 11.87 5.96 -4.18
C LEU A 231 11.00 4.80 -4.64
N PHE A 232 10.31 4.14 -3.69
CA PHE A 232 9.30 3.15 -4.01
C PHE A 232 7.92 3.60 -3.51
N TRP A 233 6.95 3.68 -4.41
CA TRP A 233 5.58 4.09 -4.13
C TRP A 233 4.70 2.84 -3.95
N HIS A 234 4.27 2.56 -2.72
CA HIS A 234 3.66 1.25 -2.39
C HIS A 234 2.18 1.17 -2.72
N ILE A 235 1.50 2.32 -2.77
CA ILE A 235 0.07 2.42 -3.08
C ILE A 235 -0.14 2.59 -4.60
N PRO A 236 -1.38 2.52 -5.13
CA PRO A 236 -1.60 2.81 -6.54
C PRO A 236 -1.18 4.25 -6.89
N PHE A 237 -0.67 4.45 -8.11
CA PHE A 237 -0.38 5.79 -8.61
C PHE A 237 -1.61 6.35 -9.34
N PRO A 238 -2.11 7.54 -8.96
CA PRO A 238 -3.37 8.05 -9.47
C PRO A 238 -3.27 8.41 -10.96
N ALA A 239 -4.37 8.19 -11.69
CA ALA A 239 -4.49 8.70 -13.05
C ALA A 239 -4.31 10.23 -13.09
N PRO A 240 -3.75 10.82 -14.16
CA PRO A 240 -3.45 12.26 -14.23
C PRO A 240 -4.63 13.17 -13.89
N GLN A 241 -5.86 12.81 -14.31
CA GLN A 241 -7.06 13.59 -14.02
C GLN A 241 -7.41 13.60 -12.53
N ARG A 242 -7.11 12.50 -11.82
CA ARG A 242 -7.29 12.42 -10.37
C ARG A 242 -6.17 13.19 -9.67
N LEU A 243 -4.91 13.02 -10.10
CA LEU A 243 -3.76 13.76 -9.58
C LEU A 243 -3.94 15.28 -9.73
N ALA A 244 -4.58 15.75 -10.81
CA ALA A 244 -4.85 17.17 -11.04
C ALA A 244 -5.68 17.84 -9.91
N ARG A 245 -6.38 17.05 -9.09
CA ARG A 245 -7.11 17.53 -7.92
C ARG A 245 -6.21 17.94 -6.75
N LEU A 246 -4.97 17.44 -6.71
CA LEU A 246 -3.99 17.79 -5.69
C LEU A 246 -3.46 19.22 -5.96
N PRO A 247 -3.65 20.18 -5.04
CA PRO A 247 -3.19 21.55 -5.24
C PRO A 247 -1.67 21.64 -5.44
N TRP A 248 -0.91 20.77 -4.76
CA TRP A 248 0.55 20.74 -4.75
C TRP A 248 1.15 19.65 -5.66
N ARG A 249 0.42 19.25 -6.71
CA ARG A 249 0.86 18.18 -7.62
C ARG A 249 2.23 18.43 -8.24
N GLU A 250 2.55 19.68 -8.58
CA GLU A 250 3.84 20.03 -9.21
C GLU A 250 4.99 19.79 -8.22
N GLN A 251 4.80 20.17 -6.95
CA GLN A 251 5.78 19.96 -5.88
C GLN A 251 5.95 18.48 -5.55
N VAL A 252 4.85 17.72 -5.47
CA VAL A 252 4.91 16.28 -5.25
C VAL A 252 5.62 15.60 -6.43
N MET A 253 5.24 15.92 -7.66
CA MET A 253 5.90 15.37 -8.85
C MET A 253 7.38 15.77 -8.90
N ALA A 254 7.73 17.01 -8.57
CA ALA A 254 9.13 17.43 -8.50
C ALA A 254 9.93 16.65 -7.44
N GLY A 255 9.31 16.42 -6.29
CA GLY A 255 9.83 15.56 -5.23
C GLY A 255 10.13 14.15 -5.71
N LEU A 256 9.13 13.48 -6.30
CA LEU A 256 9.30 12.14 -6.87
C LEU A 256 10.37 12.16 -7.98
N MET A 257 10.36 13.20 -8.80
CA MET A 257 11.22 13.30 -9.97
C MET A 257 12.69 13.60 -9.67
N ALA A 258 13.03 14.01 -8.46
CA ALA A 258 14.41 14.15 -8.02
C ALA A 258 15.08 12.81 -7.64
N SER A 259 14.32 11.70 -7.70
CA SER A 259 14.84 10.35 -7.48
C SER A 259 15.68 9.88 -8.67
N THR A 260 16.71 9.09 -8.39
CA THR A 260 17.45 8.35 -9.44
C THR A 260 16.57 7.25 -10.04
N VAL A 261 15.85 6.53 -9.18
CA VAL A 261 14.89 5.50 -9.57
C VAL A 261 13.55 5.74 -8.88
N VAL A 262 12.45 5.62 -9.62
CA VAL A 262 11.09 5.54 -9.07
C VAL A 262 10.52 4.16 -9.36
N GLY A 263 10.28 3.38 -8.30
CA GLY A 263 9.62 2.09 -8.35
C GLY A 263 8.12 2.20 -8.07
N LEU A 264 7.32 1.54 -8.90
CA LEU A 264 5.86 1.48 -8.81
C LEU A 264 5.40 0.01 -8.72
N GLN A 265 4.16 -0.24 -8.29
CA GLN A 265 3.67 -1.62 -8.15
C GLN A 265 3.33 -2.29 -9.48
N THR A 266 2.63 -1.57 -10.38
CA THR A 266 2.05 -2.18 -11.58
C THR A 266 2.37 -1.40 -12.85
N PRO A 267 2.28 -2.05 -14.04
CA PRO A 267 2.38 -1.34 -15.32
C PRO A 267 1.34 -0.23 -15.51
N ALA A 268 0.17 -0.33 -14.85
CA ALA A 268 -0.85 0.71 -14.90
C ALA A 268 -0.43 1.95 -14.10
N ASP A 269 0.20 1.75 -12.94
CA ASP A 269 0.78 2.84 -12.14
C ASP A 269 1.91 3.53 -12.92
N LEU A 270 2.76 2.74 -13.59
CA LEU A 270 3.80 3.25 -14.49
C LEU A 270 3.23 4.11 -15.61
N ALA A 271 2.18 3.63 -16.30
CA ALA A 271 1.53 4.41 -17.35
C ALA A 271 0.95 5.73 -16.81
N ASN A 272 0.30 5.70 -15.65
CA ASN A 272 -0.22 6.91 -15.01
C ASN A 272 0.89 7.89 -14.63
N PHE A 273 2.00 7.39 -14.07
CA PHE A 273 3.15 8.22 -13.71
C PHE A 273 3.78 8.88 -14.93
N GLN A 274 3.95 8.14 -16.04
CA GLN A 274 4.51 8.69 -17.28
C GLN A 274 3.63 9.81 -17.86
N LEU A 275 2.30 9.63 -17.82
CA LEU A 275 1.37 10.67 -18.24
C LEU A 275 1.40 11.89 -17.31
N ALA A 276 1.47 11.67 -15.99
CA ALA A 276 1.59 12.75 -15.01
C ALA A 276 2.89 13.53 -15.20
N ARG A 277 4.02 12.82 -15.42
CA ARG A 277 5.32 13.41 -15.74
C ARG A 277 5.26 14.27 -17.00
N ALA A 278 4.68 13.74 -18.09
CA ALA A 278 4.54 14.49 -19.34
C ALA A 278 3.67 15.74 -19.22
N ALA A 279 2.75 15.78 -18.23
CA ALA A 279 1.93 16.95 -17.95
C ALA A 279 2.62 17.99 -17.04
N CYS A 280 3.74 17.64 -16.39
CA CYS A 280 4.51 18.58 -15.58
C CYS A 280 5.38 19.45 -16.50
N ALA A 281 5.46 20.75 -16.20
CA ALA A 281 6.23 21.70 -16.99
C ALA A 281 7.75 21.59 -16.77
N GLN A 282 8.17 20.91 -15.71
CA GLN A 282 9.57 20.76 -15.34
C GLN A 282 10.08 19.38 -15.77
N ASP A 283 11.07 19.36 -16.67
CA ASP A 283 11.81 18.15 -17.00
C ASP A 283 12.87 17.93 -15.92
N ILE A 284 12.48 17.22 -14.86
CA ILE A 284 13.37 16.91 -13.74
C ILE A 284 13.77 15.45 -13.84
N GLY A 285 15.01 15.24 -14.28
CA GLY A 285 16.02 14.36 -13.67
C GLY A 285 15.75 12.88 -13.33
N VAL A 286 14.53 12.31 -13.44
CA VAL A 286 14.36 10.89 -13.14
C VAL A 286 15.07 10.06 -14.20
N ALA A 287 16.15 9.42 -13.78
CA ALA A 287 16.93 8.57 -14.67
C ALA A 287 16.14 7.30 -15.05
N HIS A 288 15.34 6.74 -14.13
CA HIS A 288 14.62 5.50 -14.39
C HIS A 288 13.28 5.38 -13.63
N VAL A 289 12.23 4.90 -14.30
CA VAL A 289 10.92 4.59 -13.72
C VAL A 289 10.46 3.25 -14.24
N ASP A 290 10.10 2.32 -13.36
CA ASP A 290 9.55 1.02 -13.76
C ASP A 290 8.60 0.44 -12.70
N ALA A 291 7.93 -0.66 -13.05
CA ALA A 291 7.06 -1.41 -12.17
C ALA A 291 7.81 -2.62 -11.57
N TYR A 292 7.92 -2.65 -10.24
CA TYR A 292 8.48 -3.77 -9.48
C TYR A 292 7.42 -4.27 -8.47
N PRO A 293 6.57 -5.23 -8.85
CA PRO A 293 5.50 -5.69 -7.98
C PRO A 293 6.09 -6.31 -6.71
N ILE A 294 5.78 -5.72 -5.55
CA ILE A 294 6.27 -6.24 -4.28
C ILE A 294 5.66 -7.62 -4.01
N SER A 295 6.45 -8.49 -3.41
CA SER A 295 6.02 -9.82 -3.00
C SER A 295 6.40 -10.07 -1.54
N ILE A 296 5.97 -11.22 -1.03
CA ILE A 296 6.40 -11.73 0.26
C ILE A 296 7.61 -12.65 0.07
N ALA A 297 8.46 -12.74 1.09
CA ALA A 297 9.38 -13.86 1.21
C ALA A 297 8.52 -15.12 1.35
N TRP A 298 8.31 -15.83 0.25
CA TRP A 298 7.45 -17.01 0.27
C TRP A 298 8.13 -18.06 1.16
N PRO A 299 7.48 -18.48 2.27
CA PRO A 299 8.06 -19.49 3.15
C PRO A 299 8.44 -20.73 2.33
N GLY A 300 9.64 -21.25 2.54
CA GLY A 300 9.96 -22.59 2.06
C GLY A 300 8.94 -23.59 2.61
N ARG A 301 8.84 -24.79 2.02
CA ARG A 301 7.95 -25.88 2.50
C ARG A 301 8.04 -26.17 4.02
N GLN A 302 9.11 -25.75 4.69
CA GLN A 302 9.40 -25.98 6.10
C GLN A 302 8.75 -24.98 7.07
N GLU A 303 8.21 -23.85 6.60
CA GLU A 303 7.54 -22.82 7.43
C GLU A 303 6.01 -22.88 7.34
N LEU A 304 5.46 -23.99 6.82
CA LEU A 304 4.02 -24.21 6.83
C LEU A 304 3.51 -24.23 8.29
N PRO A 305 2.33 -23.64 8.55
CA PRO A 305 1.77 -23.61 9.90
C PRO A 305 1.68 -25.02 10.50
N ALA A 306 1.86 -25.10 11.82
CA ALA A 306 1.85 -26.37 12.54
C ALA A 306 0.58 -27.18 12.22
N PRO A 307 0.71 -28.52 12.04
CA PRO A 307 -0.45 -29.39 11.90
C PRO A 307 -1.45 -29.15 13.04
N GLY A 308 -2.74 -28.99 12.70
CA GLY A 308 -3.80 -28.76 13.68
C GLY A 308 -4.09 -27.29 14.02
N LEU A 309 -3.35 -26.31 13.49
CA LEU A 309 -3.67 -24.88 13.68
C LEU A 309 -5.10 -24.55 13.25
N GLY A 310 -5.57 -25.14 12.14
CA GLY A 310 -6.95 -24.98 11.69
C GLY A 310 -7.99 -25.46 12.71
N ASP A 311 -7.73 -26.56 13.41
CA ASP A 311 -8.63 -27.08 14.44
C ASP A 311 -8.61 -26.21 15.70
N GLU A 312 -7.45 -25.64 16.03
CA GLU A 312 -7.34 -24.67 17.13
C GLU A 312 -8.14 -23.40 16.83
N VAL A 313 -7.98 -22.82 15.64
CA VAL A 313 -8.77 -21.66 15.20
C VAL A 313 -10.26 -21.97 15.26
N ARG A 314 -10.68 -23.16 14.79
CA ARG A 314 -12.07 -23.61 14.87
C ARG A 314 -12.57 -23.67 16.31
N ARG A 315 -11.82 -24.33 17.21
CA ARG A 315 -12.19 -24.42 18.64
C ARG A 315 -12.29 -23.03 19.28
N ARG A 316 -11.30 -22.17 19.04
CA ARG A 316 -11.23 -20.81 19.60
C ARG A 316 -12.45 -19.97 19.24
N PHE A 317 -12.94 -20.08 18.00
CA PHE A 317 -14.09 -19.31 17.51
C PHE A 317 -15.40 -20.11 17.48
N GLY A 318 -15.47 -21.29 18.10
CA GLY A 318 -16.68 -22.10 18.19
C GLY A 318 -17.20 -22.62 16.85
N ILE A 319 -16.33 -22.82 15.87
CA ILE A 319 -16.68 -23.25 14.51
C ILE A 319 -16.70 -24.78 14.47
N ALA A 320 -17.86 -25.37 14.15
CA ALA A 320 -18.02 -26.81 14.17
C ALA A 320 -17.10 -27.54 13.15
N PRO A 321 -16.67 -28.78 13.44
CA PRO A 321 -16.01 -29.64 12.47
C PRO A 321 -16.87 -29.82 11.21
N GLY A 322 -16.24 -29.81 10.03
CA GLY A 322 -16.94 -29.96 8.74
C GLY A 322 -17.56 -28.68 8.16
N VAL A 323 -17.66 -27.59 8.94
CA VAL A 323 -18.09 -26.28 8.43
C VAL A 323 -16.98 -25.68 7.56
N ARG A 324 -17.32 -25.22 6.36
CA ARG A 324 -16.38 -24.53 5.46
C ARG A 324 -16.03 -23.17 6.05
N LEU A 325 -14.73 -22.87 6.12
CA LEU A 325 -14.24 -21.61 6.67
C LEU A 325 -13.77 -20.71 5.52
N LEU A 326 -14.38 -19.53 5.44
CA LEU A 326 -13.89 -18.41 4.64
C LEU A 326 -13.15 -17.45 5.59
N VAL A 327 -11.99 -16.96 5.18
CA VAL A 327 -11.20 -16.06 6.02
C VAL A 327 -10.93 -14.77 5.26
N GLY A 328 -11.22 -13.64 5.89
CA GLY A 328 -10.80 -12.31 5.47
C GLY A 328 -9.82 -11.74 6.48
N VAL A 329 -8.67 -11.23 6.04
CA VAL A 329 -7.68 -10.60 6.92
C VAL A 329 -7.27 -9.28 6.31
N ASP A 330 -7.70 -8.18 6.93
CA ASP A 330 -7.50 -6.85 6.41
C ASP A 330 -7.28 -5.86 7.56
N ARG A 331 -6.64 -4.73 7.26
CA ARG A 331 -6.80 -3.55 8.11
C ARG A 331 -8.22 -3.02 7.96
N MET A 332 -8.76 -2.43 9.02
CA MET A 332 -10.05 -1.72 8.97
C MET A 332 -9.87 -0.42 8.18
N ASP A 333 -10.02 -0.53 6.87
CA ASP A 333 -9.69 0.49 5.89
C ASP A 333 -10.69 0.41 4.74
N TYR A 334 -11.25 1.56 4.33
CA TYR A 334 -12.31 1.61 3.32
C TYR A 334 -11.86 1.13 1.93
N THR A 335 -10.55 0.99 1.71
CA THR A 335 -10.00 0.43 0.47
C THR A 335 -10.17 -1.09 0.34
N LYS A 336 -10.60 -1.79 1.40
CA LYS A 336 -10.57 -3.26 1.50
C LYS A 336 -11.86 -3.95 1.09
N GLY A 337 -12.92 -3.19 0.81
CA GLY A 337 -14.21 -3.73 0.39
C GLY A 337 -14.85 -4.68 1.41
N ILE A 338 -14.60 -4.45 2.71
CA ILE A 338 -15.12 -5.31 3.79
C ILE A 338 -16.67 -5.29 3.81
N PRO A 339 -17.36 -4.13 3.70
CA PRO A 339 -18.82 -4.12 3.62
C PRO A 339 -19.36 -4.93 2.44
N GLU A 340 -18.76 -4.78 1.26
CA GLU A 340 -19.14 -5.48 0.03
C GLU A 340 -18.92 -6.99 0.16
N ARG A 341 -17.83 -7.41 0.84
CA ARG A 341 -17.56 -8.82 1.14
C ARG A 341 -18.62 -9.42 2.06
N LEU A 342 -19.03 -8.68 3.10
CA LEU A 342 -20.08 -9.11 4.03
C LEU A 342 -21.43 -9.19 3.31
N GLN A 343 -21.76 -8.22 2.47
CA GLN A 343 -22.97 -8.22 1.65
C GLN A 343 -22.98 -9.39 0.65
N ALA A 344 -21.84 -9.68 0.00
CA ALA A 344 -21.73 -10.83 -0.89
C ALA A 344 -21.91 -12.16 -0.14
N PHE A 345 -21.44 -12.25 1.11
CA PHE A 345 -21.66 -13.42 1.96
C PHE A 345 -23.13 -13.57 2.37
N GLU A 346 -23.82 -12.48 2.70
CA GLU A 346 -25.26 -12.46 2.95
C GLU A 346 -26.04 -12.96 1.72
N LEU A 347 -25.78 -12.39 0.54
CA LEU A 347 -26.42 -12.79 -0.72
C LEU A 347 -26.16 -14.26 -1.08
N LEU A 348 -24.96 -14.78 -0.77
CA LEU A 348 -24.65 -16.19 -0.93
C LEU A 348 -25.57 -17.07 -0.06
N LEU A 349 -25.77 -16.71 1.20
CA LEU A 349 -26.60 -17.47 2.13
C LEU A 349 -28.09 -17.37 1.78
N GLU A 350 -28.55 -16.21 1.31
CA GLU A 350 -29.92 -16.03 0.82
C GLU A 350 -30.18 -16.85 -0.45
N GLY A 351 -29.23 -16.83 -1.41
CA GLY A 351 -29.35 -17.54 -2.67
C GLY A 351 -29.12 -19.05 -2.58
N ARG A 352 -28.45 -19.51 -1.52
CA ARG A 352 -28.10 -20.93 -1.29
C ARG A 352 -28.38 -21.33 0.16
N PRO A 353 -29.65 -21.48 0.57
CA PRO A 353 -30.02 -21.78 1.95
C PRO A 353 -29.42 -23.08 2.50
N GLU A 354 -29.04 -24.04 1.64
CA GLU A 354 -28.35 -25.26 2.05
C GLU A 354 -26.96 -25.00 2.64
N LEU A 355 -26.40 -23.80 2.46
CA LEU A 355 -25.12 -23.40 3.06
C LEU A 355 -25.28 -22.90 4.50
N LEU A 356 -26.50 -22.65 4.98
CA LEU A 356 -26.75 -22.22 6.35
C LEU A 356 -26.23 -23.26 7.34
N GLY A 357 -25.39 -22.82 8.27
CA GLY A 357 -24.71 -23.69 9.23
C GLY A 357 -23.59 -24.57 8.63
N GLN A 358 -23.38 -24.54 7.31
CA GLN A 358 -22.32 -25.29 6.62
C GLN A 358 -21.13 -24.44 6.18
N VAL A 359 -21.24 -23.11 6.24
CA VAL A 359 -20.16 -22.16 5.95
C VAL A 359 -20.10 -21.06 7.01
N THR A 360 -18.90 -20.57 7.30
CA THR A 360 -18.65 -19.45 8.22
C THR A 360 -17.60 -18.52 7.61
N LEU A 361 -17.86 -17.22 7.67
CA LEU A 361 -16.88 -16.18 7.34
C LEU A 361 -16.25 -15.64 8.63
N LEU A 362 -14.93 -15.82 8.76
CA LEU A 362 -14.11 -15.21 9.81
C LEU A 362 -13.41 -13.96 9.22
N GLN A 363 -13.91 -12.78 9.55
CA GLN A 363 -13.28 -11.51 9.18
C GLN A 363 -12.41 -11.02 10.35
N ILE A 364 -11.10 -10.95 10.13
CA ILE A 364 -10.12 -10.38 11.05
C ILE A 364 -9.83 -8.96 10.57
N GLY A 365 -10.09 -7.99 11.44
CA GLY A 365 -9.83 -6.57 11.21
C GLY A 365 -8.76 -6.07 12.16
N ALA A 366 -7.55 -5.79 11.66
CA ALA A 366 -6.57 -5.04 12.44
C ALA A 366 -7.05 -3.57 12.50
N PRO A 367 -7.00 -2.89 13.66
CA PRO A 367 -7.36 -1.48 13.75
C PRO A 367 -6.64 -0.67 12.65
N GLY A 368 -7.40 0.13 11.91
CA GLY A 368 -6.82 1.11 10.99
C GLY A 368 -6.13 2.23 11.76
N GLU A 369 -5.28 2.99 11.09
CA GLU A 369 -4.69 4.18 11.71
C GLU A 369 -5.73 5.30 11.76
N GLY A 370 -5.76 6.02 12.88
CA GLY A 370 -6.85 6.91 13.23
C GLY A 370 -7.98 6.24 14.05
N ALA A 371 -7.76 5.03 14.59
CA ALA A 371 -8.73 4.34 15.46
C ALA A 371 -9.08 5.08 16.78
N ASP A 372 -8.42 6.20 17.09
CA ASP A 372 -8.86 7.13 18.13
C ASP A 372 -10.07 7.99 17.70
N ARG A 373 -10.46 8.00 16.42
CA ARG A 373 -11.78 8.47 15.98
C ARG A 373 -12.74 7.30 15.87
N GLN A 374 -13.21 6.81 17.02
CA GLN A 374 -14.26 5.78 17.15
C GLN A 374 -15.59 6.15 16.42
N ASP A 375 -15.75 7.39 15.97
CA ASP A 375 -17.02 7.88 15.39
C ASP A 375 -17.18 7.67 13.88
N GLN A 376 -16.17 7.19 13.15
CA GLN A 376 -16.25 7.06 11.67
C GLN A 376 -16.34 5.63 11.15
N CYS A 377 -16.37 4.61 12.00
CA CYS A 377 -16.64 3.25 11.55
C CYS A 377 -18.16 3.03 11.42
N PRO A 378 -18.75 2.98 10.20
CA PRO A 378 -20.19 2.75 10.06
C PRO A 378 -20.60 1.37 10.63
N LEU A 379 -19.62 0.46 10.74
CA LEU A 379 -19.78 -0.86 11.33
C LEU A 379 -19.94 -0.82 12.86
N GLN A 380 -19.41 0.17 13.59
CA GLN A 380 -19.61 0.21 15.05
C GLN A 380 -21.05 0.61 15.42
N SER A 381 -21.68 1.48 14.61
CA SER A 381 -23.08 1.87 14.81
C SER A 381 -24.10 0.77 14.42
N SER A 382 -23.70 -0.16 13.55
CA SER A 382 -24.54 -1.28 13.08
C SER A 382 -24.18 -2.63 13.72
N CYS A 383 -22.99 -2.79 14.32
CA CYS A 383 -22.61 -3.94 15.12
C CYS A 383 -23.17 -3.84 16.54
N ARG A 384 -24.49 -3.95 16.68
CA ARG A 384 -25.00 -4.68 17.85
C ARG A 384 -24.54 -6.13 17.70
N PRO A 385 -24.08 -6.81 18.76
CA PRO A 385 -23.72 -8.22 18.66
C PRO A 385 -24.91 -8.99 18.11
N TRP A 386 -24.77 -9.53 16.89
CA TRP A 386 -25.72 -10.46 16.29
C TRP A 386 -25.66 -11.77 17.08
N ARG A 387 -26.27 -11.78 18.26
CA ARG A 387 -26.69 -13.02 18.93
C ARG A 387 -27.87 -13.54 18.12
N LEU A 388 -27.60 -14.40 17.14
CA LEU A 388 -28.61 -15.31 16.62
C LEU A 388 -29.07 -16.18 17.78
N ALA A 389 -30.21 -15.83 18.37
CA ALA A 389 -30.93 -16.70 19.27
C ALA A 389 -31.39 -17.92 18.47
N ALA A 390 -30.72 -19.06 18.69
CA ALA A 390 -31.28 -20.36 18.38
C ALA A 390 -32.57 -20.52 19.20
N GLY A 391 -33.72 -20.51 18.54
CA GLY A 391 -35.01 -20.70 19.19
C GLY A 391 -36.15 -20.20 18.32
N GLY A 392 -36.88 -21.12 17.70
CA GLY A 392 -38.02 -20.79 16.86
C GLY A 392 -39.10 -20.03 17.62
N ALA A 393 -39.48 -18.87 17.10
CA ALA A 393 -40.82 -18.29 17.21
C ALA A 393 -40.90 -17.08 16.27
N ALA A 394 -42.01 -16.97 15.55
CA ALA A 394 -42.31 -15.94 14.56
C ALA A 394 -42.07 -14.51 15.08
N CYS A 395 -41.31 -13.70 14.34
CA CYS A 395 -41.18 -12.27 14.62
C CYS A 395 -42.10 -11.48 13.68
N ARG A 396 -43.21 -10.96 14.25
CA ARG A 396 -44.06 -9.96 13.61
C ARG A 396 -43.29 -8.64 13.53
N GLN A 397 -43.28 -8.04 12.33
CA GLN A 397 -42.78 -6.69 12.06
C GLN A 397 -43.28 -5.69 13.10
N ARG A 398 -42.34 -5.03 13.80
CA ARG A 398 -42.56 -3.70 14.38
C ARG A 398 -41.77 -2.70 13.54
N GLN A 399 -42.51 -1.76 12.97
CA GLN A 399 -42.02 -0.58 12.28
C GLN A 399 -41.09 0.22 13.21
N CYS A 400 -39.89 0.53 12.73
CA CYS A 400 -39.14 1.70 13.17
C CYS A 400 -38.79 2.49 11.92
N GLY A 401 -39.40 3.67 11.82
CA GLY A 401 -39.29 4.55 10.67
C GLY A 401 -37.98 5.32 10.68
N HIS A 402 -37.22 5.19 9.60
CA HIS A 402 -36.42 6.28 9.07
C HIS A 402 -36.78 6.47 7.60
N ARG A 403 -37.38 7.62 7.31
CA ARG A 403 -37.69 8.08 5.96
C ARG A 403 -36.37 8.25 5.18
N GLN A 404 -36.13 7.40 4.20
CA GLN A 404 -35.19 7.71 3.12
C GLN A 404 -35.75 8.93 2.35
N ARG A 405 -34.96 10.01 2.31
CA ARG A 405 -35.20 11.13 1.39
C ARG A 405 -34.87 10.64 -0.02
N LEU A 406 -35.90 10.37 -0.80
CA LEU A 406 -35.80 10.22 -2.25
C LEU A 406 -35.34 11.55 -2.87
N LEU A 407 -34.36 11.47 -3.78
CA LEU A 407 -33.92 12.57 -4.63
C LEU A 407 -35.11 13.20 -5.39
N PRO A 408 -35.19 14.53 -5.56
CA PRO A 408 -36.28 15.14 -6.29
C PRO A 408 -36.14 14.88 -7.79
N ARG A 409 -37.21 14.32 -8.38
CA ARG A 409 -37.40 14.22 -9.84
C ARG A 409 -37.28 15.60 -10.48
N GLN A 410 -36.44 15.69 -11.51
CA GLN A 410 -36.34 16.86 -12.38
C GLN A 410 -37.70 17.20 -12.99
N ARG A 411 -38.04 18.50 -12.95
CA ARG A 411 -39.23 19.08 -13.56
C ARG A 411 -39.19 18.90 -15.08
N ARG A 412 -40.23 18.29 -15.67
CA ARG A 412 -40.53 18.41 -17.10
C ARG A 412 -41.27 19.74 -17.35
N VAL A 413 -40.87 20.41 -18.42
CA VAL A 413 -41.44 21.64 -18.99
C VAL A 413 -42.83 21.35 -19.60
N PRO A 414 -43.85 22.22 -19.47
CA PRO A 414 -45.14 22.03 -20.14
C PRO A 414 -45.12 22.53 -21.58
N GLY A 415 -45.59 21.70 -22.52
CA GLY A 415 -45.81 22.07 -23.92
C GLY A 415 -45.49 20.94 -24.87
N HIS A 416 -46.45 20.02 -25.05
CA HIS A 416 -46.75 19.21 -26.25
C HIS A 416 -47.46 17.92 -25.81
N GLU A 417 -48.73 17.79 -26.22
CA GLU A 417 -49.56 16.60 -26.04
C GLU A 417 -49.00 15.41 -26.82
N PRO A 418 -49.04 14.18 -26.28
CA PRO A 418 -48.88 12.97 -27.06
C PRO A 418 -50.22 12.55 -27.70
N ALA A 419 -50.18 12.31 -29.00
CA ALA A 419 -51.26 11.75 -29.79
C ALA A 419 -51.72 10.38 -29.23
N ARG A 420 -53.03 10.23 -29.07
CA ARG A 420 -53.71 8.98 -28.80
C ARG A 420 -53.79 8.16 -30.08
N TRP A 421 -53.44 6.88 -29.99
CA TRP A 421 -53.86 5.86 -30.93
C TRP A 421 -54.93 5.02 -30.22
N ASP A 422 -56.17 5.15 -30.69
CA ASP A 422 -57.33 4.40 -30.20
C ASP A 422 -57.36 3.00 -30.83
N GLU A 423 -57.65 1.97 -30.02
CA GLU A 423 -58.18 0.71 -30.52
C GLU A 423 -59.69 0.86 -30.82
N PRO A 424 -60.22 0.18 -31.87
CA PRO A 424 -61.47 0.58 -32.48
C PRO A 424 -62.70 -0.08 -31.83
N GLY A 425 -63.63 0.75 -31.36
CA GLY A 425 -65.00 0.33 -31.10
C GLY A 425 -65.83 0.34 -32.38
N GLY A 426 -66.15 -0.86 -32.91
CA GLY A 426 -67.10 -1.04 -34.01
C GLY A 426 -68.35 -1.77 -33.53
N GLN A 427 -69.43 -1.01 -33.32
CA GLN A 427 -70.79 -1.52 -33.21
C GLN A 427 -71.31 -1.98 -34.59
N GLY A 428 -72.17 -3.01 -34.56
CA GLY A 428 -73.06 -3.40 -35.66
C GLY A 428 -72.43 -4.40 -36.64
N ILE A 429 -73.13 -5.41 -37.16
CA ILE A 429 -74.51 -5.38 -37.64
C ILE A 429 -75.10 -6.81 -37.62
N ARG A 430 -76.41 -6.86 -37.38
CA ARG A 430 -77.32 -8.01 -37.58
C ARG A 430 -77.35 -8.47 -39.04
N GLY A 431 -77.34 -9.79 -39.27
CA GLY A 431 -77.83 -10.45 -40.50
C GLY A 431 -76.97 -10.18 -41.74
N GLY A 432 -76.68 -11.13 -42.62
CA GLY A 432 -77.43 -12.30 -43.02
C GLY A 432 -77.35 -12.34 -44.54
N ALA A 433 -77.02 -13.53 -45.07
CA ALA A 433 -77.10 -13.96 -46.47
C ALA A 433 -75.98 -13.54 -47.45
N GLN A 434 -75.39 -14.63 -47.98
CA GLN A 434 -74.65 -14.84 -49.23
C GLN A 434 -73.15 -14.54 -49.26
#